data_AF-A0A452Y5I8-F1
#
_entry.id   AF-A0A452Y5I8-F1
#
_cell.length_a   1.000
_cell.length_b   1.000
_cell.length_c   1.000
_cell.angle_alpha   90.00
_cell.angle_beta   90.00
_cell.angle_gamma   90.00
#
_symmetry.space_group_name_H-M   'P 1'
#
loop_
_entity.id
_entity.type
_entity.pdbx_description
1 polymer ?
#
loop_
_entity_poly.entity_id
_entity_poly.type
_entity_poly.pdbx_seq_one_letter_code
_entity_poly.pdbx_strand_id
1 'polypeptide(L)'
;SRVGEAKRETILALPREKTILKEFRVRDSEKQSRVAGPRAGVRVSMESETAARGGRSQPLAEEAVGSSRTMERVAAAKKIIENDYRERMKNLRERNERRLILEQQLASSQVPREEQIKLIKELQRKETEYMRLKRHRICVDDFELLTIIGRGAYGE
;
A
#
# COMPACT_ATOMS: atom_id res chain seq x y z
N SER A 1 19.98 -49.41 -35.43
CA SER A 1 19.37 -49.66 -34.12
C SER A 1 19.76 -48.59 -33.12
N ARG A 2 18.75 -47.97 -32.48
CA ARG A 2 18.74 -47.34 -31.14
C ARG A 2 19.70 -46.15 -30.93
N VAL A 3 19.25 -44.90 -31.10
CA VAL A 3 18.44 -44.08 -30.16
C VAL A 3 19.28 -43.60 -28.97
N GLY A 4 19.46 -42.28 -28.88
CA GLY A 4 20.09 -41.62 -27.73
C GLY A 4 20.16 -40.10 -27.88
N GLU A 5 19.06 -39.45 -28.24
CA GLU A 5 18.91 -37.99 -28.16
C GLU A 5 19.06 -37.53 -26.70
N ALA A 6 20.20 -36.96 -26.34
CA ALA A 6 20.34 -36.23 -25.08
C ALA A 6 19.79 -34.81 -25.26
N LYS A 7 18.46 -34.68 -25.21
CA LYS A 7 17.77 -33.40 -25.01
C LYS A 7 18.13 -32.88 -23.62
N ARG A 8 19.13 -32.01 -23.54
CA ARG A 8 19.32 -31.12 -22.38
C ARG A 8 18.21 -30.07 -22.47
N GLU A 9 17.09 -30.36 -21.82
CA GLU A 9 16.02 -29.39 -21.64
C GLU A 9 16.58 -28.18 -20.87
N THR A 10 16.74 -27.08 -21.59
CA THR A 10 16.87 -25.75 -20.99
C THR A 10 15.56 -25.47 -20.27
N ILE A 11 15.55 -25.70 -18.96
CA ILE A 11 14.46 -25.33 -18.07
C ILE A 11 14.27 -23.82 -18.20
N LEU A 12 13.22 -23.44 -18.94
CA LEU A 12 12.66 -22.10 -18.96
C LEU A 12 12.31 -21.73 -17.52
N ALA A 13 13.19 -20.94 -16.90
CA ALA A 13 12.92 -20.30 -15.62
C ALA A 13 11.71 -19.37 -15.81
N LEU A 14 10.52 -19.88 -15.47
CA LEU A 14 9.31 -19.08 -15.41
C LEU A 14 9.48 -17.99 -14.34
N PRO A 15 9.15 -16.73 -14.65
CA PRO A 15 9.36 -15.62 -13.73
C PRO A 15 8.47 -15.77 -12.49
N ARG A 16 9.11 -15.66 -11.32
CA ARG A 16 8.55 -15.79 -9.96
C ARG A 16 7.40 -14.83 -9.60
N GLU A 17 6.90 -14.04 -10.56
CA GLU A 17 5.89 -13.00 -10.32
C GLU A 17 4.45 -13.55 -10.30
N LYS A 18 4.17 -14.71 -10.93
CA LYS A 18 2.81 -15.28 -10.97
C LYS A 18 2.37 -15.99 -9.68
N THR A 19 3.29 -16.32 -8.77
CA THR A 19 2.97 -17.00 -7.51
C THR A 19 2.45 -16.02 -6.45
N ILE A 20 2.96 -14.79 -6.43
CA ILE A 20 2.66 -13.79 -5.40
C ILE A 20 1.18 -13.38 -5.42
N LEU A 21 0.56 -13.31 -6.60
CA LEU A 21 -0.85 -12.93 -6.75
C LEU A 21 -1.85 -14.06 -6.40
N LYS A 22 -1.45 -15.34 -6.49
CA LYS A 22 -2.29 -16.46 -6.03
C LYS A 22 -2.23 -16.66 -4.52
N GLU A 23 -1.11 -16.33 -3.87
CA GLU A 23 -0.96 -16.45 -2.41
C GLU A 23 -1.56 -15.29 -1.59
N PHE A 24 -2.01 -14.21 -2.25
CA PHE A 24 -2.69 -13.12 -1.55
C PHE A 24 -4.21 -13.33 -1.43
N ARG A 25 -4.83 -14.08 -2.37
CA ARG A 25 -6.29 -14.31 -2.38
C ARG A 25 -6.77 -15.35 -1.36
N VAL A 26 -5.88 -16.18 -0.83
CA VAL A 26 -6.22 -17.24 0.15
C VAL A 26 -6.09 -16.77 1.61
N ARG A 27 -5.47 -15.61 1.85
CA ARG A 27 -5.14 -15.18 3.22
C ARG A 27 -6.27 -14.45 3.98
N ASP A 28 -7.33 -14.07 3.28
CA ASP A 28 -8.46 -13.32 3.87
C ASP A 28 -9.54 -14.22 4.48
N SER A 29 -9.62 -15.52 4.13
CA SER A 29 -10.70 -16.41 4.60
C SER A 29 -10.37 -17.29 5.81
N GLU A 30 -9.11 -17.40 6.23
CA GLU A 30 -8.71 -18.28 7.35
C GLU A 30 -8.37 -17.56 8.66
N LYS A 31 -8.39 -16.23 8.69
CA LYS A 31 -8.11 -15.46 9.93
C LYS A 31 -9.33 -15.17 10.81
N GLN A 32 -10.49 -15.74 10.51
CA GLN A 32 -11.71 -15.55 11.31
C GLN A 32 -12.06 -16.68 12.30
N SER A 33 -11.29 -17.78 12.37
CA SER A 33 -11.67 -18.93 13.22
C SER A 33 -10.64 -19.41 14.25
N ARG A 34 -9.48 -18.75 14.41
CA ARG A 34 -8.49 -19.17 15.43
C ARG A 34 -7.81 -17.99 16.14
N VAL A 35 -8.52 -17.37 17.08
CA VAL A 35 -7.86 -16.69 18.21
C VAL A 35 -8.06 -17.58 19.42
N ALA A 36 -7.12 -18.51 19.59
CA ALA A 36 -6.96 -19.31 20.78
C ALA A 36 -6.27 -18.47 21.87
N GLY A 37 -6.92 -18.39 23.04
CA GLY A 37 -6.36 -18.31 24.39
C GLY A 37 -5.30 -17.25 24.74
N PRO A 38 -5.49 -16.43 25.78
CA PRO A 38 -4.44 -15.54 26.27
C PRO A 38 -3.28 -16.37 26.85
N ARG A 39 -2.07 -16.17 26.31
CA ARG A 39 -0.82 -16.68 26.90
C ARG A 39 -0.52 -15.93 28.20
N ALA A 40 -0.29 -16.70 29.25
CA ALA A 40 -0.06 -16.29 30.62
C ALA A 40 1.08 -15.25 30.74
N GLY A 41 0.74 -14.07 31.27
CA GLY A 41 1.67 -13.21 31.98
C GLY A 41 1.73 -13.68 33.44
N VAL A 42 2.94 -13.93 33.93
CA VAL A 42 3.21 -14.24 35.34
C VAL A 42 2.73 -13.06 36.19
N ARG A 43 1.70 -13.29 37.01
CA ARG A 43 1.19 -12.33 38.00
C ARG A 43 1.40 -12.93 39.39
N VAL A 44 2.20 -12.24 40.20
CA VAL A 44 2.41 -12.54 41.62
C VAL A 44 1.13 -12.25 42.40
N SER A 45 0.82 -13.18 43.31
CA SER A 45 -0.40 -13.36 44.09
C SER A 45 -0.82 -12.16 44.93
N MET A 46 -2.14 -11.96 45.04
CA MET A 46 -2.80 -11.55 46.29
C MET A 46 -4.30 -11.86 46.18
N GLU A 47 -4.78 -12.66 47.12
CA GLU A 47 -6.12 -13.25 47.18
C GLU A 47 -7.10 -12.33 47.92
N SER A 48 -8.35 -12.27 47.44
CA SER A 48 -9.56 -12.23 48.29
C SER A 48 -10.82 -12.34 47.41
N GLU A 49 -11.57 -13.42 47.60
CA GLU A 49 -12.87 -13.69 46.95
C GLU A 49 -13.98 -12.76 47.48
N THR A 50 -14.88 -12.31 46.61
CA THR A 50 -16.35 -12.32 46.83
C THR A 50 -17.07 -12.21 45.47
N ALA A 51 -18.31 -12.67 45.46
CA ALA A 51 -18.99 -13.28 44.32
C ALA A 51 -19.80 -12.35 43.39
N ALA A 52 -19.98 -12.85 42.17
CA ALA A 52 -21.16 -12.76 41.29
C ALA A 52 -21.77 -11.38 40.97
N ARG A 53 -21.66 -10.95 39.69
CA ARG A 53 -22.84 -10.55 38.87
C ARG A 53 -22.51 -10.28 37.39
N GLY A 54 -23.29 -10.95 36.51
CA GLY A 54 -24.01 -10.30 35.41
C GLY A 54 -23.20 -9.74 34.24
N GLY A 55 -23.18 -10.48 33.14
CA GLY A 55 -22.78 -9.98 31.83
C GLY A 55 -23.69 -8.84 31.35
N ARG A 56 -23.06 -7.76 30.90
CA ARG A 56 -23.66 -6.73 30.05
C ARG A 56 -22.57 -6.22 29.11
N SER A 57 -22.57 -6.69 27.86
CA SER A 57 -21.75 -6.11 26.80
C SER A 57 -22.27 -4.71 26.50
N GLN A 58 -21.77 -3.72 27.22
CA GLN A 58 -21.91 -2.33 26.84
C GLN A 58 -21.03 -2.08 25.61
N PRO A 59 -21.45 -1.23 24.65
CA PRO A 59 -20.51 -0.72 23.68
C PRO A 59 -19.44 0.02 24.48
N LEU A 60 -18.18 -0.36 24.30
CA LEU A 60 -17.03 0.36 24.84
C LEU A 60 -17.09 1.77 24.25
N ALA A 61 -17.74 2.68 24.97
CA ALA A 61 -17.44 4.09 24.86
C ALA A 61 -15.96 4.17 25.21
N GLU A 62 -15.11 4.37 24.21
CA GLU A 62 -13.71 4.72 24.41
C GLU A 62 -13.72 5.92 25.35
N GLU A 63 -13.40 5.65 26.62
CA GLU A 63 -13.27 6.67 27.63
C GLU A 63 -12.19 7.62 27.10
N ALA A 64 -12.58 8.85 26.79
CA ALA A 64 -11.69 9.84 26.19
C ALA A 64 -10.69 10.32 27.25
N VAL A 65 -9.65 9.52 27.52
CA VAL A 65 -8.60 9.81 28.50
C VAL A 65 -7.56 10.78 27.89
N GLY A 66 -8.02 11.91 27.34
CA GLY A 66 -7.14 12.87 26.68
C GLY A 66 -7.71 14.29 26.63
N SER A 67 -6.84 15.29 26.72
CA SER A 67 -7.22 16.70 26.47
C SER A 67 -7.83 16.86 25.07
N SER A 68 -8.69 17.88 24.84
CA SER A 68 -9.30 18.13 23.51
C SER A 68 -8.27 18.14 22.38
N ARG A 69 -7.14 18.82 22.60
CA ARG A 69 -6.02 18.89 21.66
C ARG A 69 -5.40 17.53 21.35
N THR A 70 -5.38 16.61 22.32
CA THR A 70 -4.91 15.23 22.11
C THR A 70 -5.92 14.46 21.26
N MET A 71 -7.21 14.60 21.52
CA MET A 71 -8.27 13.93 20.77
C MET A 71 -8.32 14.39 19.30
N GLU A 72 -8.16 15.69 19.04
CA GLU A 72 -8.06 16.24 17.68
C GLU A 72 -6.87 15.66 16.90
N ARG A 73 -5.71 15.55 17.55
CA ARG A 73 -4.51 14.94 16.96
C ARG A 73 -4.70 13.46 16.68
N VAL A 74 -5.34 12.72 17.59
CA VAL A 74 -5.67 11.30 17.38
C VAL A 74 -6.62 11.13 16.19
N ALA A 75 -7.67 11.96 16.10
CA ALA A 75 -8.60 11.94 14.98
C ALA A 75 -7.92 12.28 13.65
N ALA A 76 -7.06 13.31 13.63
CA ALA A 76 -6.28 13.69 12.46
C ALA A 76 -5.31 12.57 12.04
N ALA A 77 -4.57 11.98 12.99
CA ALA A 77 -3.64 10.90 12.73
C ALA A 77 -4.35 9.66 12.17
N LYS A 78 -5.49 9.27 12.75
CA LYS A 78 -6.33 8.18 12.25
C LYS A 78 -6.73 8.43 10.79
N LYS A 79 -7.22 9.62 10.49
CA LYS A 79 -7.62 10.00 9.12
C LYS A 79 -6.44 9.98 8.14
N ILE A 80 -5.26 10.46 8.54
CA ILE A 80 -4.05 10.44 7.70
C ILE A 80 -3.67 9.00 7.36
N ILE A 81 -3.65 8.10 8.35
CA ILE A 81 -3.29 6.70 8.15
C ILE A 81 -4.30 6.02 7.22
N GLU A 82 -5.60 6.16 7.48
CA GLU A 82 -6.64 5.61 6.61
C GLU A 82 -6.51 6.09 5.16
N ASN A 83 -6.29 7.38 4.98
CA ASN A 83 -6.15 7.97 3.65
C ASN A 83 -4.87 7.50 2.94
N ASP A 84 -3.73 7.41 3.64
CA ASP A 84 -2.48 6.90 3.05
C ASP A 84 -2.66 5.49 2.50
N TYR A 85 -3.33 4.60 3.26
CA TYR A 85 -3.60 3.25 2.79
C TYR A 85 -4.54 3.22 1.58
N ARG A 86 -5.63 4.02 1.60
CA ARG A 86 -6.55 4.12 0.45
C ARG A 86 -5.82 4.61 -0.80
N GLU A 87 -5.03 5.67 -0.68
CA GLU A 87 -4.25 6.23 -1.78
C GLU A 87 -3.19 5.26 -2.27
N ARG A 88 -2.44 4.60 -1.38
CA ARG A 88 -1.42 3.62 -1.75
C ARG A 88 -2.00 2.46 -2.55
N MET A 89 -3.15 1.93 -2.11
CA MET A 89 -3.86 0.86 -2.83
C MET A 89 -4.39 1.34 -4.19
N LYS A 90 -4.92 2.57 -4.27
CA LYS A 90 -5.33 3.18 -5.53
C LYS A 90 -4.15 3.33 -6.50
N ASN A 91 -3.05 3.93 -6.06
CA ASN A 91 -1.85 4.15 -6.88
C ASN A 91 -1.27 2.82 -7.41
N LEU A 92 -1.28 1.76 -6.60
CA LEU A 92 -0.82 0.44 -7.03
C LEU A 92 -1.71 -0.17 -8.11
N ARG A 93 -3.04 -0.09 -7.95
CA ARG A 93 -3.99 -0.56 -8.96
C ARG A 93 -3.82 0.18 -10.27
N GLU A 94 -3.80 1.50 -10.24
CA GLU A 94 -3.65 2.31 -11.45
C GLU A 94 -2.31 2.07 -12.15
N ARG A 95 -1.22 1.84 -11.41
CA ARG A 95 0.08 1.48 -12.00
C ARG A 95 0.03 0.14 -12.74
N ASN A 96 -0.68 -0.84 -12.18
CA ASN A 96 -0.89 -2.13 -12.83
C ASN A 96 -1.78 -2.01 -14.06
N GLU A 97 -2.85 -1.22 -13.98
CA GLU A 97 -3.76 -0.95 -15.10
C GLU A 97 -3.04 -0.26 -16.26
N ARG A 98 -2.23 0.77 -16.00
CA ARG A 98 -1.42 1.44 -17.04
C ARG A 98 -0.45 0.48 -17.72
N ARG A 99 0.20 -0.40 -16.96
CA ARG A 99 1.07 -1.45 -17.51
C ARG A 99 0.28 -2.44 -18.36
N LEU A 100 -0.88 -2.90 -17.87
CA LEU A 100 -1.72 -3.87 -18.55
C LEU A 100 -2.23 -3.31 -19.89
N ILE A 101 -2.67 -2.04 -19.92
CA ILE A 101 -3.12 -1.37 -21.15
C ILE A 101 -1.98 -1.32 -22.16
N LEU A 102 -0.77 -0.94 -21.75
CA LEU A 102 0.38 -0.92 -22.63
C LEU A 102 0.72 -2.31 -23.17
N GLU A 103 0.72 -3.33 -22.31
CA GLU A 103 0.99 -4.72 -22.72
C GLU A 103 -0.05 -5.22 -23.74
N GLN A 104 -1.33 -4.89 -23.56
CA GLN A 104 -2.38 -5.23 -24.53
C GLN A 104 -2.20 -4.50 -25.86
N GLN A 105 -1.84 -3.21 -25.83
CA GLN A 105 -1.55 -2.42 -27.04
C GLN A 105 -0.32 -2.94 -27.79
N LEU A 106 0.71 -3.38 -27.07
CA LEU A 106 1.91 -3.98 -27.67
C LEU A 106 1.64 -5.39 -28.22
N ALA A 107 0.70 -6.13 -27.63
CA ALA A 107 0.30 -7.44 -28.13
C ALA A 107 -0.56 -7.35 -29.40
N SER A 108 -1.40 -6.31 -29.53
CA SER A 108 -2.19 -6.06 -30.74
C SER A 108 -1.37 -5.42 -31.86
N SER A 109 -0.32 -4.68 -31.51
CA SER A 109 0.56 -4.02 -32.48
C SER A 109 1.71 -4.95 -32.90
N GLN A 110 2.05 -5.01 -34.19
CA GLN A 110 3.16 -5.83 -34.70
C GLN A 110 4.53 -5.13 -34.50
N VAL A 111 4.78 -4.63 -33.30
CA VAL A 111 6.03 -3.93 -32.95
C VAL A 111 7.13 -4.95 -32.70
N PRO A 112 8.38 -4.74 -33.16
CA PRO A 112 9.48 -5.65 -32.88
C PRO A 112 9.79 -5.75 -31.38
N ARG A 113 10.24 -6.93 -30.93
CA ARG A 113 10.47 -7.22 -29.50
C ARG A 113 11.39 -6.21 -28.81
N GLU A 114 12.41 -5.71 -29.51
CA GLU A 114 13.35 -4.72 -28.96
C GLU A 114 12.67 -3.40 -28.61
N GLU A 115 11.77 -2.92 -29.48
CA GLU A 115 11.01 -1.70 -29.25
C GLU A 115 9.97 -1.89 -28.14
N GLN A 116 9.33 -3.07 -28.06
CA GLN A 116 8.43 -3.39 -26.95
C GLN A 116 9.15 -3.27 -25.59
N ILE A 117 10.36 -3.82 -25.49
CA ILE A 117 11.17 -3.75 -24.27
C ILE A 117 11.55 -2.29 -23.95
N LYS A 118 11.90 -1.49 -24.96
CA LYS A 118 12.18 -0.05 -24.77
C LYS A 118 10.98 0.69 -24.21
N LEU A 119 9.79 0.49 -24.79
CA LEU A 119 8.54 1.13 -24.35
C LEU A 119 8.16 0.75 -22.92
N ILE A 120 8.32 -0.52 -22.53
CA ILE A 120 8.09 -0.96 -21.15
C ILE A 120 9.09 -0.27 -20.19
N LYS A 121 10.36 -0.16 -20.56
CA LYS A 121 11.37 0.56 -19.76
C LYS A 121 11.05 2.06 -19.64
N GLU A 122 10.57 2.68 -20.71
CA GLU A 122 10.11 4.08 -20.66
C GLU A 122 8.93 4.27 -19.73
N LEU A 123 7.96 3.36 -19.73
CA LEU A 123 6.85 3.39 -18.77
C LEU A 123 7.37 3.30 -17.32
N GLN A 124 8.32 2.40 -17.05
CA GLN A 124 8.95 2.29 -15.72
C GLN A 124 9.68 3.57 -15.30
N ARG A 125 10.38 4.22 -16.24
CA ARG A 125 11.03 5.51 -16.01
C ARG A 125 9.99 6.59 -15.67
N LYS A 126 8.90 6.70 -16.45
CA LYS A 126 7.82 7.67 -16.21
C LYS A 126 7.15 7.47 -14.84
N GLU A 127 6.89 6.23 -14.42
CA GLU A 127 6.34 5.93 -13.10
C GLU A 127 7.28 6.36 -11.96
N THR A 128 8.59 6.20 -12.16
CA THR A 128 9.60 6.61 -11.18
C THR A 128 9.67 8.13 -11.08
N GLU A 129 9.65 8.82 -12.22
CA GLU A 129 9.62 10.29 -12.27
C GLU A 129 8.33 10.84 -11.62
N TYR A 130 7.19 10.21 -11.86
CA TYR A 130 5.93 10.57 -11.21
C TYR A 130 6.02 10.49 -9.68
N MET A 131 6.61 9.42 -9.14
CA MET A 131 6.85 9.30 -7.69
C MET A 131 7.86 10.32 -7.16
N ARG A 132 8.84 10.73 -7.99
CA ARG A 132 9.79 11.79 -7.63
C ARG A 132 9.08 13.14 -7.54
N LEU A 133 8.29 13.50 -8.55
CA LEU A 133 7.49 14.72 -8.58
C LEU A 133 6.49 14.76 -7.43
N LYS A 134 5.81 13.65 -7.12
CA LYS A 134 4.87 13.58 -5.98
C LYS A 134 5.54 13.86 -4.62
N ARG A 135 6.84 13.55 -4.47
CA ARG A 135 7.60 13.84 -3.24
C ARG A 135 8.17 15.25 -3.21
N HIS A 136 8.33 15.87 -4.37
CA HIS A 136 8.85 17.22 -4.47
C HIS A 136 7.82 18.21 -3.94
N ARG A 137 8.23 19.01 -2.95
CA ARG A 137 7.39 20.07 -2.37
C ARG A 137 8.00 21.38 -2.83
N ILE A 138 7.28 22.09 -3.69
CA ILE A 138 7.70 23.40 -4.20
C ILE A 138 7.37 24.45 -3.14
N CYS A 139 8.34 25.27 -2.79
CA CYS A 139 8.26 26.34 -1.80
C CYS A 139 8.50 27.71 -2.44
N VAL A 140 8.22 28.79 -1.71
CA VAL A 140 8.45 30.17 -2.20
C VAL A 140 9.92 30.41 -2.49
N ASP A 141 10.82 29.74 -1.75
CA ASP A 141 12.27 29.80 -1.94
C ASP A 141 12.75 29.22 -3.28
N ASP A 142 11.92 28.44 -3.98
CA ASP A 142 12.24 27.91 -5.32
C ASP A 142 12.02 28.94 -6.44
N PHE A 143 11.51 30.15 -6.11
CA PHE A 143 11.16 31.18 -7.08
C PHE A 143 11.93 32.49 -6.85
N GLU A 144 12.35 33.12 -7.95
CA GLU A 144 12.89 34.48 -7.94
C GLU A 144 11.75 35.49 -8.14
N LEU A 145 11.60 36.44 -7.20
CA LEU A 145 10.65 37.53 -7.37
C LEU A 145 11.17 38.50 -8.44
N LEU A 146 10.46 38.56 -9.57
CA LEU A 146 10.79 39.47 -10.67
C LEU A 146 10.19 40.87 -10.44
N THR A 147 8.88 41.00 -10.62
CA THR A 147 8.17 42.29 -10.46
C THR A 147 6.77 42.03 -9.93
N ILE A 148 6.33 42.88 -8.99
CA ILE A 148 4.98 42.84 -8.44
C ILE A 148 3.99 43.36 -9.50
N ILE A 149 2.97 42.56 -9.82
CA ILE A 149 1.99 42.89 -10.87
C ILE A 149 0.80 43.69 -10.30
N GLY A 150 0.53 43.64 -8.99
CA GLY A 150 -0.47 44.47 -8.31
C GLY A 150 -0.59 44.16 -6.81
N ARG A 151 -1.09 45.13 -6.02
CA ARG A 151 -1.31 45.04 -4.56
C ARG A 151 -2.80 44.98 -4.21
N GLY A 152 -3.22 44.02 -3.39
CA GLY A 152 -4.61 43.79 -2.99
C GLY A 152 -4.86 43.81 -1.47
N ALA A 153 -6.08 43.50 -1.01
CA ALA A 153 -6.46 43.56 0.41
C ALA A 153 -6.02 42.35 1.27
N TYR A 154 -5.59 41.24 0.65
CA TYR A 154 -5.25 39.98 1.32
C TYR A 154 -3.77 39.58 1.20
N GLY A 155 -2.91 40.48 0.71
CA GLY A 155 -1.47 40.25 0.52
C GLY A 155 -0.79 41.46 -0.09
N GLU A 156 0.54 41.44 -0.21
CA GLU A 156 1.20 42.29 -1.21
C GLU A 156 0.69 41.99 -2.62
#